data_AF-A0A7Z9PSK2-F1
#
_entry.id   AF-A0A7Z9PSK2-F1
#
_cell.length_a   1.000
_cell.length_b   1.000
_cell.length_c   1.000
_cell.angle_alpha   90.00
_cell.angle_beta   90.00
_cell.angle_gamma   90.00
#
_symmetry.space_group_name_H-M   'P 1'
#
loop_
_entity.id
_entity.type
_entity.pdbx_description
1 polymer ?
#
loop_
_entity_poly.entity_id
_entity_poly.type
_entity_poly.pdbx_seq_one_letter_code
_entity_poly.pdbx_strand_id
1 'polypeptide(L)'
;MLSGSRSFDPSRNAVEAVPWLMLDKRSLGILRISLGLILVADILNRFSYFKAHYTYLGVAPLARFLEHPAISRRPWSLFYISDSPVWVALLFLLYLLAAISLTAGYRVRLAGWICWLLAVSVDRRGPLLGDGGVQYMICLLMWGNFLPWGERFGLEAKPDQDSEYRSLAGFCFIAQVGIVYWFSAVLRVGKEWQVEDSALYYAMHIDPLTTALGRYLPVLGLHVLGFFTAATLFFEILGPILLFLPSTPVRLVSVLLIISFHLGIVATLKIPFFAFVCIAAALGLLPPAFWNWSWTSKLDSMLSGFFAKWASRLGEGVSPPAESGLQRKLENTIPVALLLIILIQLGAGTKESNPQTPVSGLARVLGLNQYWGMFSPYPLNFVGWESAVARTASGKSVTLLEKGERDSWSEARWAYFHVSLGKDRPREVELYLNYLVQEWQREHPEDPVIVAQYRYHPKFSQPDYLLRPAEDQVLGEYHIVESENGGMD
;
A
#
# COMPACT_ATOMS: atom_id res chain seq x y z
N MET A 1 -24.92 41.42 43.19
CA MET A 1 -24.51 40.01 43.15
C MET A 1 -24.04 39.68 41.74
N LEU A 2 -22.75 39.84 41.48
CA LEU A 2 -22.06 39.35 40.28
C LEU A 2 -21.26 38.13 40.72
N SER A 3 -21.60 36.95 40.24
CA SER A 3 -20.77 35.74 40.34
C SER A 3 -21.42 34.62 39.53
N GLY A 4 -21.02 34.53 38.28
CA GLY A 4 -21.29 33.38 37.42
C GLY A 4 -20.00 33.09 36.66
N SER A 5 -18.98 32.61 37.36
CA SER A 5 -17.73 32.16 36.76
C SER A 5 -18.02 31.00 35.82
N ARG A 6 -18.11 31.30 34.52
CA ARG A 6 -17.94 30.28 33.49
C ARG A 6 -16.55 29.69 33.67
N SER A 7 -16.47 28.42 34.06
CA SER A 7 -15.21 27.68 34.08
C SER A 7 -14.60 27.74 32.69
N PHE A 8 -13.39 28.26 32.60
CA PHE A 8 -12.61 28.30 31.37
C PHE A 8 -12.15 26.87 31.07
N ASP A 9 -12.79 26.21 30.09
CA ASP A 9 -12.35 24.91 29.57
C ASP A 9 -11.50 25.15 28.31
N PRO A 10 -10.16 25.13 28.41
CA PRO A 10 -9.28 25.38 27.28
C PRO A 10 -9.37 24.29 26.19
N SER A 11 -9.96 23.11 26.48
CA SER A 11 -10.09 22.03 25.51
C SER A 11 -11.26 22.22 24.52
N ARG A 12 -12.29 22.99 24.91
CA ARG A 12 -13.44 23.30 24.05
C ARG A 12 -13.14 24.40 23.03
N ASN A 13 -12.42 25.45 23.44
CA ASN A 13 -12.23 26.64 22.58
C ASN A 13 -11.13 26.48 21.51
N ALA A 14 -10.19 25.55 21.68
CA ALA A 14 -9.13 25.34 20.68
C ALA A 14 -9.64 24.70 19.37
N VAL A 15 -10.77 23.99 19.41
CA VAL A 15 -11.36 23.27 18.26
C VAL A 15 -12.45 24.10 17.55
N GLU A 16 -12.99 25.13 18.19
CA GLU A 16 -14.02 26.00 17.62
C GLU A 16 -13.50 26.89 16.46
N ALA A 17 -12.19 27.17 16.40
CA ALA A 17 -11.64 28.24 15.57
C ALA A 17 -11.27 27.88 14.11
N VAL A 18 -11.48 26.65 13.63
CA VAL A 18 -10.88 26.20 12.35
C VAL A 18 -11.87 25.48 11.42
N PRO A 19 -12.83 26.20 10.79
CA PRO A 19 -13.83 25.59 9.90
C PRO A 19 -13.27 24.82 8.68
N TRP A 20 -12.03 25.10 8.28
CA TRP A 20 -11.44 24.52 7.06
C TRP A 20 -10.79 23.15 7.27
N LEU A 21 -10.41 22.80 8.51
CA LEU A 21 -9.87 21.47 8.85
C LEU A 21 -10.96 20.44 9.19
N MET A 22 -12.22 20.81 9.03
CA MET A 22 -13.36 19.95 9.34
C MET A 22 -13.53 18.85 8.31
N LEU A 23 -13.77 17.62 8.73
CA LEU A 23 -14.10 16.54 7.81
C LEU A 23 -15.61 16.48 7.59
N ASP A 24 -16.01 15.99 6.41
CA ASP A 24 -17.41 15.71 6.10
C ASP A 24 -17.66 14.20 6.21
N LYS A 25 -18.67 13.81 6.98
CA LYS A 25 -19.00 12.40 7.22
C LYS A 25 -19.40 11.66 5.96
N ARG A 26 -19.98 12.33 4.95
CA ARG A 26 -20.29 11.72 3.64
C ARG A 26 -19.00 11.39 2.91
N SER A 27 -18.04 12.31 2.90
CA SER A 27 -16.70 12.08 2.35
C SER A 27 -15.98 10.93 3.06
N LEU A 28 -16.11 10.82 4.39
CA LEU A 28 -15.59 9.68 5.15
C LEU A 28 -16.30 8.36 4.82
N GLY A 29 -17.62 8.39 4.55
CA GLY A 29 -18.36 7.24 4.04
C GLY A 29 -17.84 6.78 2.66
N ILE A 30 -17.54 7.73 1.76
CA ILE A 30 -16.90 7.43 0.47
C ILE A 30 -15.50 6.85 0.66
N LEU A 31 -14.67 7.43 1.54
CA LEU A 31 -13.36 6.87 1.90
C LEU A 31 -13.47 5.40 2.33
N ARG A 32 -14.41 5.08 3.23
CA ARG A 32 -14.63 3.70 3.71
C ARG A 32 -15.03 2.77 2.56
N ILE A 33 -15.99 3.16 1.73
CA ILE A 33 -16.44 2.36 0.58
C ILE A 33 -15.28 2.14 -0.39
N SER A 34 -14.55 3.19 -0.74
CA SER A 34 -13.40 3.12 -1.66
C SER A 34 -12.31 2.19 -1.13
N LEU A 35 -11.88 2.35 0.13
CA LEU A 35 -10.86 1.49 0.73
C LEU A 35 -11.33 0.04 0.84
N GLY A 36 -12.59 -0.17 1.23
CA GLY A 36 -13.18 -1.51 1.29
C GLY A 36 -13.19 -2.22 -0.07
N LEU A 37 -13.57 -1.52 -1.15
CA LEU A 37 -13.53 -2.06 -2.51
C LEU A 37 -12.10 -2.35 -2.98
N ILE A 38 -11.16 -1.44 -2.72
CA ILE A 38 -9.74 -1.64 -3.03
C ILE A 38 -9.20 -2.88 -2.30
N LEU A 39 -9.55 -3.07 -1.03
CA LEU A 39 -9.17 -4.25 -0.25
C LEU A 39 -9.76 -5.53 -0.82
N VAL A 40 -11.05 -5.54 -1.17
CA VAL A 40 -11.68 -6.72 -1.78
C VAL A 40 -10.95 -7.10 -3.07
N ALA A 41 -10.65 -6.14 -3.95
CA ALA A 41 -9.91 -6.39 -5.18
C ALA A 41 -8.49 -6.92 -4.91
N ASP A 42 -7.77 -6.33 -3.96
CA ASP A 42 -6.42 -6.74 -3.54
C ASP A 42 -6.41 -8.18 -3.01
N ILE A 43 -7.37 -8.52 -2.15
CA ILE A 43 -7.52 -9.85 -1.55
C ILE A 43 -7.82 -10.90 -2.61
N LEU A 44 -8.76 -10.63 -3.51
CA LEU A 44 -9.09 -11.56 -4.60
C LEU A 44 -7.87 -11.81 -5.50
N ASN A 45 -7.11 -10.76 -5.83
CA ASN A 45 -5.88 -10.90 -6.60
C ASN A 45 -4.78 -11.68 -5.85
N ARG A 46 -4.61 -11.47 -4.53
CA ARG A 46 -3.67 -12.29 -3.72
C ARG A 46 -4.09 -13.74 -3.65
N PHE A 47 -5.41 -13.99 -3.55
CA PHE A 47 -5.94 -15.33 -3.43
C PHE A 47 -5.66 -16.17 -4.69
N SER A 48 -5.61 -15.57 -5.88
CA SER A 48 -5.23 -16.30 -7.11
C SER A 48 -3.87 -17.01 -7.02
N TYR A 49 -2.93 -16.47 -6.23
CA TYR A 49 -1.56 -16.98 -6.12
C TYR A 49 -1.15 -17.29 -4.68
N PHE A 50 -2.11 -17.48 -3.77
CA PHE A 50 -1.77 -17.59 -2.34
C PHE A 50 -0.90 -18.80 -2.04
N LYS A 51 -1.07 -19.91 -2.78
CA LYS A 51 -0.26 -21.13 -2.61
C LYS A 51 1.23 -20.83 -2.85
N ALA A 52 1.55 -20.16 -3.95
CA ALA A 52 2.92 -19.84 -4.32
C ALA A 52 3.58 -18.81 -3.38
N HIS A 53 2.80 -17.92 -2.78
CA HIS A 53 3.36 -16.78 -2.05
C HIS A 53 3.27 -16.88 -0.52
N TYR A 54 2.31 -17.63 0.01
CA TYR A 54 1.98 -17.62 1.44
C TYR A 54 2.00 -19.00 2.10
N THR A 55 2.17 -20.09 1.35
CA THR A 55 2.14 -21.46 1.90
C THR A 55 3.49 -22.16 1.86
N TYR A 56 3.63 -23.29 2.55
CA TYR A 56 4.84 -24.13 2.50
C TYR A 56 5.12 -24.74 1.12
N LEU A 57 4.15 -24.70 0.20
CA LEU A 57 4.29 -25.17 -1.19
C LEU A 57 4.92 -24.11 -2.11
N GLY A 58 5.13 -22.90 -1.58
CA GLY A 58 5.48 -21.72 -2.35
C GLY A 58 6.95 -21.32 -2.26
N VAL A 59 7.22 -20.11 -2.73
CA VAL A 59 8.55 -19.48 -2.81
C VAL A 59 9.24 -19.41 -1.46
N ALA A 60 8.52 -18.97 -0.43
CA ALA A 60 9.11 -18.76 0.89
C ALA A 60 8.34 -19.56 1.94
N PRO A 61 8.62 -20.87 2.10
CA PRO A 61 8.09 -21.67 3.21
C PRO A 61 8.43 -21.02 4.54
N LEU A 62 7.52 -21.08 5.51
CA LEU A 62 7.60 -20.33 6.75
C LEU A 62 8.87 -20.63 7.55
N ALA A 63 9.27 -21.90 7.61
CA ALA A 63 10.50 -22.31 8.31
C ALA A 63 11.73 -21.55 7.80
N ARG A 64 11.88 -21.43 6.48
CA ARG A 64 12.98 -20.68 5.85
C ARG A 64 12.79 -19.17 5.94
N PHE A 65 11.55 -18.69 5.83
CA PHE A 65 11.25 -17.27 5.94
C PHE A 65 11.61 -16.70 7.32
N LEU A 66 11.38 -17.43 8.40
CA LEU A 66 11.67 -17.00 9.76
C LEU A 66 13.18 -16.91 10.07
N GLU A 67 14.03 -17.59 9.30
CA GLU A 67 15.49 -17.49 9.40
C GLU A 67 16.04 -16.19 8.79
N HIS A 68 15.20 -15.42 8.09
CA HIS A 68 15.63 -14.20 7.41
C HIS A 68 15.97 -13.08 8.41
N PRO A 69 17.15 -12.44 8.38
CA PRO A 69 17.55 -11.42 9.35
C PRO A 69 16.60 -10.21 9.44
N ALA A 70 15.98 -9.86 8.29
CA ALA A 70 14.98 -8.80 8.24
C ALA A 70 13.65 -9.15 8.94
N ILE A 71 13.45 -10.38 9.43
CA ILE A 71 12.27 -10.77 10.23
C ILE A 71 12.16 -9.93 11.50
N SER A 72 13.28 -9.48 12.06
CA SER A 72 13.32 -8.53 13.19
C SER A 72 12.66 -7.17 12.89
N ARG A 73 12.48 -6.83 11.60
CA ARG A 73 11.73 -5.64 11.15
C ARG A 73 10.23 -5.94 11.00
N ARG A 74 9.83 -7.19 11.14
CA ARG A 74 8.48 -7.75 10.92
C ARG A 74 8.09 -8.60 12.13
N PRO A 75 7.89 -7.96 13.30
CA PRO A 75 7.88 -8.67 14.58
C PRO A 75 6.71 -9.65 14.74
N TRP A 76 5.63 -9.51 13.98
CA TRP A 76 4.49 -10.42 14.05
C TRP A 76 3.72 -10.49 12.73
N SER A 77 3.02 -11.60 12.55
CA SER A 77 2.00 -11.83 11.53
C SER A 77 1.16 -13.04 11.95
N LEU A 78 -0.15 -13.03 11.70
CA LEU A 78 -0.98 -14.23 11.87
C LEU A 78 -0.58 -15.38 10.92
N PHE A 79 0.12 -15.07 9.83
CA PHE A 79 0.66 -16.07 8.91
C PHE A 79 1.97 -16.71 9.42
N TYR A 80 2.48 -16.30 10.59
CA TYR A 80 3.61 -16.98 11.24
C TYR A 80 3.17 -18.13 12.15
N ILE A 81 1.86 -18.31 12.36
CA ILE A 81 1.32 -19.43 13.14
C ILE A 81 1.40 -20.73 12.33
N SER A 82 1.04 -20.66 11.05
CA SER A 82 1.10 -21.76 10.10
C SER A 82 1.10 -21.21 8.68
N ASP A 83 1.75 -21.92 7.76
CA ASP A 83 1.67 -21.67 6.32
C ASP A 83 0.99 -22.84 5.58
N SER A 84 0.15 -23.61 6.28
CA SER A 84 -0.70 -24.60 5.62
C SER A 84 -1.70 -23.91 4.67
N PRO A 85 -2.01 -24.50 3.50
CA PRO A 85 -2.98 -23.91 2.58
C PRO A 85 -4.34 -23.62 3.21
N VAL A 86 -4.78 -24.48 4.14
CA VAL A 86 -6.06 -24.30 4.85
C VAL A 86 -6.01 -23.07 5.77
N TRP A 87 -4.96 -22.94 6.60
CA TRP A 87 -4.82 -21.79 7.50
C TRP A 87 -4.75 -20.46 6.72
N VAL A 88 -3.91 -20.44 5.69
CA VAL A 88 -3.73 -19.28 4.81
C VAL A 88 -5.05 -18.89 4.13
N ALA A 89 -5.80 -19.87 3.61
CA ALA A 89 -7.11 -19.65 2.99
C ALA A 89 -8.15 -19.12 4.01
N LEU A 90 -8.17 -19.63 5.24
CA LEU A 90 -9.06 -19.14 6.30
C LEU A 90 -8.77 -17.69 6.67
N LEU A 91 -7.49 -17.28 6.76
CA LEU A 91 -7.12 -15.89 7.00
C LEU A 91 -7.55 -14.98 5.85
N PHE A 92 -7.38 -15.40 4.59
CA PHE A 92 -7.86 -14.64 3.43
C PHE A 92 -9.40 -14.55 3.39
N LEU A 93 -10.11 -15.63 3.74
CA LEU A 93 -11.57 -15.62 3.84
C LEU A 93 -12.05 -14.64 4.93
N LEU A 94 -11.46 -14.69 6.12
CA LEU A 94 -11.76 -13.75 7.20
C LEU A 94 -11.48 -12.30 6.74
N TYR A 95 -10.38 -12.08 6.04
CA TYR A 95 -10.01 -10.77 5.53
C TYR A 95 -11.04 -10.26 4.51
N LEU A 96 -11.45 -11.12 3.57
CA LEU A 96 -12.45 -10.81 2.56
C LEU A 96 -13.80 -10.46 3.19
N LEU A 97 -14.26 -11.25 4.15
CA LEU A 97 -15.53 -11.01 4.86
C LEU A 97 -15.48 -9.70 5.65
N ALA A 98 -14.37 -9.42 6.33
CA ALA A 98 -14.16 -8.15 7.04
C ALA A 98 -14.14 -6.95 6.07
N ALA A 99 -13.50 -7.07 4.91
CA ALA A 99 -13.46 -6.02 3.90
C ALA A 99 -14.84 -5.76 3.27
N ILE A 100 -15.63 -6.82 3.02
CA ILE A 100 -17.03 -6.70 2.56
C ILE A 100 -17.87 -6.03 3.64
N SER A 101 -17.74 -6.45 4.90
CA SER A 101 -18.43 -5.84 6.05
C SER A 101 -18.09 -4.35 6.19
N LEU A 102 -16.80 -4.00 6.06
CA LEU A 102 -16.32 -2.63 6.08
C LEU A 102 -16.91 -1.83 4.92
N THR A 103 -16.94 -2.37 3.71
CA THR A 103 -17.52 -1.73 2.51
C THR A 103 -19.03 -1.51 2.64
N ALA A 104 -19.75 -2.47 3.22
CA ALA A 104 -21.18 -2.39 3.45
C ALA A 104 -21.55 -1.45 4.61
N GLY A 105 -20.59 -1.09 5.45
CA GLY A 105 -20.86 -0.26 6.61
C GLY A 105 -21.54 -1.03 7.74
N TYR A 106 -21.23 -2.32 7.86
CA TYR A 106 -21.70 -3.21 8.92
C TYR A 106 -20.57 -3.48 9.91
N ARG A 107 -20.84 -3.27 11.21
CA ARG A 107 -19.88 -3.40 12.31
C ARG A 107 -18.56 -2.71 12.01
N VAL A 108 -18.64 -1.47 11.52
CA VAL A 108 -17.53 -0.75 10.87
C VAL A 108 -16.25 -0.72 11.70
N ARG A 109 -16.34 -0.48 13.01
CA ARG A 109 -15.15 -0.46 13.89
C ARG A 109 -14.51 -1.84 14.03
N LEU A 110 -15.30 -2.89 14.20
CA LEU A 110 -14.79 -4.27 14.28
C LEU A 110 -14.19 -4.71 12.94
N ALA A 111 -14.94 -4.52 11.86
CA ALA A 111 -14.50 -4.84 10.51
C ALA A 111 -13.22 -4.08 10.14
N GLY A 112 -13.13 -2.79 10.49
CA GLY A 112 -11.96 -1.95 10.27
C GLY A 112 -10.72 -2.44 11.03
N TRP A 113 -10.85 -2.81 12.31
CA TRP A 113 -9.73 -3.35 13.08
C TRP A 113 -9.28 -4.73 12.60
N ILE A 114 -10.21 -5.61 12.21
CA ILE A 114 -9.88 -6.91 11.60
C ILE A 114 -9.15 -6.68 10.27
N CYS A 115 -9.64 -5.77 9.42
CA CYS A 115 -8.97 -5.40 8.17
C CYS A 115 -7.57 -4.87 8.40
N TRP A 116 -7.38 -3.99 9.39
CA TRP A 116 -6.06 -3.44 9.73
C TRP A 116 -5.09 -4.55 10.20
N LEU A 117 -5.54 -5.41 11.11
CA LEU A 117 -4.73 -6.51 11.65
C LEU A 117 -4.29 -7.48 10.56
N LEU A 118 -5.20 -7.82 9.63
CA LEU A 118 -4.92 -8.72 8.52
C LEU A 118 -4.08 -8.03 7.43
N ALA A 119 -4.27 -6.73 7.18
CA ALA A 119 -3.42 -5.95 6.28
C ALA A 119 -1.96 -5.98 6.75
N VAL A 120 -1.72 -5.70 8.03
CA VAL A 120 -0.37 -5.80 8.63
C VAL A 120 0.14 -7.24 8.51
N SER A 121 -0.67 -8.23 8.87
CA SER A 121 -0.24 -9.64 8.82
C SER A 121 0.18 -10.09 7.42
N VAL A 122 -0.61 -9.76 6.39
CA VAL A 122 -0.33 -10.10 4.99
C VAL A 122 0.93 -9.41 4.49
N ASP A 123 1.09 -8.12 4.77
CA ASP A 123 2.28 -7.33 4.41
C ASP A 123 3.56 -7.92 5.02
N ARG A 124 3.52 -8.27 6.31
CA ARG A 124 4.68 -8.86 7.00
C ARG A 124 5.05 -10.26 6.50
N ARG A 125 4.10 -11.01 5.98
CA ARG A 125 4.35 -12.34 5.39
C ARG A 125 4.83 -12.26 3.94
N GLY A 126 4.41 -11.23 3.20
CA GLY A 126 4.69 -11.05 1.77
C GLY A 126 5.36 -9.70 1.45
N PRO A 127 6.55 -9.41 1.99
CA PRO A 127 7.18 -8.09 1.88
C PRO A 127 7.66 -7.69 0.48
N LEU A 128 7.74 -8.65 -0.45
CA LEU A 128 8.07 -8.41 -1.87
C LEU A 128 6.82 -8.33 -2.76
N LEU A 129 5.63 -8.42 -2.18
CA LEU A 129 4.36 -8.58 -2.91
C LEU A 129 3.49 -7.32 -2.85
N GLY A 130 4.04 -6.21 -2.38
CA GLY A 130 3.34 -4.95 -2.16
C GLY A 130 4.22 -3.75 -2.46
N ASP A 131 3.56 -2.62 -2.63
CA ASP A 131 4.17 -1.31 -2.83
C ASP A 131 3.86 -0.39 -1.63
N GLY A 132 4.23 0.90 -1.73
CA GLY A 132 3.86 1.90 -0.73
C GLY A 132 2.35 2.03 -0.49
N GLY A 133 1.51 1.58 -1.43
CA GLY A 133 0.05 1.56 -1.28
C GLY A 133 -0.42 0.65 -0.17
N VAL A 134 0.25 -0.50 0.05
CA VAL A 134 -0.08 -1.42 1.14
C VAL A 134 0.19 -0.74 2.49
N GLN A 135 1.36 -0.12 2.61
CA GLN A 135 1.71 0.65 3.80
C GLN A 135 0.72 1.82 4.03
N TYR A 136 0.29 2.50 2.97
CA TYR A 136 -0.67 3.58 3.11
C TYR A 136 -2.06 3.08 3.52
N MET A 137 -2.52 1.99 2.92
CA MET A 137 -3.77 1.32 3.28
C MET A 137 -3.80 0.93 4.77
N ILE A 138 -2.69 0.39 5.31
CA ILE A 138 -2.56 0.09 6.75
C ILE A 138 -2.76 1.37 7.57
N CYS A 139 -2.10 2.47 7.22
CA CYS A 139 -2.28 3.75 7.92
C CYS A 139 -3.73 4.25 7.84
N LEU A 140 -4.36 4.19 6.66
CA LEU A 140 -5.73 4.67 6.46
C LEU A 140 -6.77 3.82 7.17
N LEU A 141 -6.59 2.50 7.22
CA LEU A 141 -7.43 1.61 8.02
C LEU A 141 -7.33 1.96 9.51
N MET A 142 -6.11 2.19 10.00
CA MET A 142 -5.91 2.64 11.37
C MET A 142 -6.62 3.97 11.65
N TRP A 143 -6.40 4.99 10.82
CA TRP A 143 -7.03 6.30 11.00
C TRP A 143 -8.55 6.21 10.89
N GLY A 144 -9.07 5.47 9.92
CA GLY A 144 -10.49 5.24 9.74
C GLY A 144 -11.18 4.69 11.00
N ASN A 145 -10.51 3.80 11.75
CA ASN A 145 -11.04 3.28 13.01
C ASN A 145 -11.17 4.33 14.13
N PHE A 146 -10.57 5.51 13.99
CA PHE A 146 -10.76 6.66 14.88
C PHE A 146 -11.70 7.74 14.30
N LEU A 147 -12.20 7.54 13.08
CA LEU A 147 -13.10 8.45 12.38
C LEU A 147 -14.54 7.92 12.37
N PRO A 148 -15.55 8.80 12.25
CA PRO A 148 -16.95 8.42 12.10
C PRO A 148 -17.28 7.95 10.67
N TRP A 149 -16.36 7.25 10.01
CA TRP A 149 -16.51 6.80 8.61
C TRP A 149 -17.60 5.73 8.39
N GLY A 150 -18.28 5.31 9.46
CA GLY A 150 -19.46 4.44 9.42
C GLY A 150 -20.79 5.16 9.60
N GLU A 151 -20.79 6.47 9.93
CA GLU A 151 -22.04 7.21 10.19
C GLU A 151 -22.82 7.56 8.92
N ARG A 152 -22.21 7.46 7.74
CA ARG A 152 -22.85 7.67 6.43
C ARG A 152 -22.61 6.51 5.49
N PHE A 153 -23.56 6.32 4.59
CA PHE A 153 -23.54 5.34 3.50
C PHE A 153 -23.28 3.89 3.97
N GLY A 154 -23.89 3.47 5.08
CA GLY A 154 -23.65 2.14 5.66
C GLY A 154 -24.93 1.48 6.18
N LEU A 155 -24.90 0.17 6.35
CA LEU A 155 -26.02 -0.61 6.88
C LEU A 155 -26.38 -0.25 8.34
N GLU A 156 -25.41 0.20 9.13
CA GLU A 156 -25.60 0.68 10.51
C GLU A 156 -25.51 2.22 10.62
N ALA A 157 -25.62 2.95 9.51
CA ALA A 157 -25.55 4.41 9.50
C ALA A 157 -26.75 5.01 10.25
N LYS A 158 -26.50 6.04 11.08
CA LYS A 158 -27.56 6.74 11.81
C LYS A 158 -28.18 7.84 10.94
N PRO A 159 -29.48 8.12 11.05
CA PRO A 159 -30.14 9.21 10.33
C PRO A 159 -29.70 10.64 10.72
N ASP A 160 -28.66 10.80 11.55
CA ASP A 160 -28.31 12.09 12.13
C ASP A 160 -27.81 13.10 11.07
N GLN A 161 -28.18 14.36 11.28
CA GLN A 161 -28.24 15.42 10.27
C GLN A 161 -26.95 16.25 10.18
N ASP A 162 -26.07 16.18 11.18
CA ASP A 162 -24.80 16.90 11.12
C ASP A 162 -23.76 16.12 10.29
N SER A 163 -23.42 16.69 9.14
CA SER A 163 -22.42 16.15 8.22
C SER A 163 -21.01 16.50 8.66
N GLU A 164 -20.83 17.41 9.62
CA GLU A 164 -19.55 17.92 10.03
C GLU A 164 -18.90 17.08 11.13
N TYR A 165 -17.57 16.94 11.06
CA TYR A 165 -16.79 16.26 12.09
C TYR A 165 -15.50 17.01 12.41
N ARG A 166 -15.30 17.26 13.71
CA ARG A 166 -14.13 17.95 14.25
C ARG A 166 -13.49 17.12 15.35
N SER A 167 -12.24 16.69 15.15
CA SER A 167 -11.46 16.00 16.17
C SER A 167 -9.96 16.03 15.87
N LEU A 168 -9.16 15.69 16.88
CA LEU A 168 -7.73 15.45 16.70
C LEU A 168 -7.46 14.25 15.78
N ALA A 169 -8.33 13.23 15.78
CA ALA A 169 -8.24 12.12 14.84
C ALA A 169 -8.39 12.59 13.38
N GLY A 170 -9.33 13.51 13.13
CA GLY A 170 -9.51 14.13 11.82
C GLY A 170 -8.28 14.90 11.37
N PHE A 171 -7.67 15.68 12.28
CA PHE A 171 -6.39 16.34 12.00
C PHE A 171 -5.28 15.34 11.68
N CYS A 172 -5.14 14.26 12.45
CA CYS A 172 -4.12 13.23 12.22
C CYS A 172 -4.30 12.54 10.86
N PHE A 173 -5.53 12.32 10.42
CA PHE A 173 -5.82 11.80 9.08
C PHE A 173 -5.38 12.79 7.98
N ILE A 174 -5.70 14.08 8.10
CA ILE A 174 -5.24 15.12 7.16
C ILE A 174 -3.70 15.19 7.15
N ALA A 175 -3.08 15.15 8.32
CA ALA A 175 -1.61 15.10 8.47
C ALA A 175 -1.00 13.87 7.80
N GLN A 176 -1.60 12.69 7.95
CA GLN A 176 -1.15 11.49 7.27
C GLN A 176 -1.20 11.62 5.75
N VAL A 177 -2.23 12.26 5.19
CA VAL A 177 -2.29 12.54 3.75
C VAL A 177 -1.11 13.43 3.35
N GLY A 178 -0.84 14.51 4.08
CA GLY A 178 0.30 15.38 3.80
C GLY A 178 1.67 14.71 3.96
N ILE A 179 1.82 13.83 4.96
CA ILE A 179 3.05 13.06 5.24
C ILE A 179 3.50 12.27 4.02
N VAL A 180 2.58 11.61 3.30
CA VAL A 180 2.92 10.80 2.12
C VAL A 180 3.67 11.63 1.09
N TYR A 181 3.15 12.82 0.77
CA TYR A 181 3.72 13.67 -0.28
C TYR A 181 4.94 14.45 0.20
N TRP A 182 4.91 15.04 1.41
CA TRP A 182 6.05 15.79 1.92
C TRP A 182 7.28 14.91 2.12
N PHE A 183 7.12 13.70 2.65
CA PHE A 183 8.25 12.78 2.80
C PHE A 183 8.66 12.13 1.47
N SER A 184 7.77 12.03 0.48
CA SER A 184 8.17 11.73 -0.90
C SER A 184 9.11 12.82 -1.45
N ALA A 185 8.69 14.08 -1.35
CA ALA A 185 9.49 15.22 -1.80
C ALA A 185 10.84 15.34 -1.07
N VAL A 186 10.87 15.16 0.26
CA VAL A 186 12.11 15.19 1.06
C VAL A 186 13.10 14.12 0.62
N LEU A 187 12.63 12.97 0.14
CA LEU A 187 13.52 11.89 -0.32
C LEU A 187 14.05 12.13 -1.74
N ARG A 188 13.45 13.03 -2.54
CA ARG A 188 13.83 13.32 -3.93
C ARG A 188 15.01 14.28 -4.06
N VAL A 189 16.12 13.98 -3.40
CA VAL A 189 17.33 14.83 -3.37
C VAL A 189 18.31 14.56 -4.52
N GLY A 190 18.09 13.52 -5.33
CA GLY A 190 18.97 13.16 -6.44
C GLY A 190 19.02 14.21 -7.55
N LYS A 191 20.13 14.24 -8.29
CA LYS A 191 20.35 15.21 -9.39
C LYS A 191 19.30 15.11 -10.49
N GLU A 192 18.74 13.92 -10.73
CA GLU A 192 17.68 13.64 -11.69
C GLU A 192 16.37 14.35 -11.33
N TRP A 193 16.15 14.64 -10.05
CA TRP A 193 15.00 15.38 -9.54
C TRP A 193 15.27 16.88 -9.40
N GLN A 194 16.49 17.26 -9.02
CA GLN A 194 16.79 18.62 -8.56
C GLN A 194 17.46 19.50 -9.63
N VAL A 195 18.16 18.90 -10.60
CA VAL A 195 19.03 19.63 -11.52
C VAL A 195 18.80 19.22 -12.97
N GLU A 196 18.72 17.92 -13.25
CA GLU A 196 18.65 17.39 -14.62
C GLU A 196 17.22 17.24 -15.15
N ASP A 197 16.22 17.28 -14.26
CA ASP A 197 14.80 16.99 -14.55
C ASP A 197 14.56 15.66 -15.29
N SER A 198 15.50 14.72 -15.19
CA SER A 198 15.52 13.45 -15.91
C SER A 198 14.80 12.30 -15.17
N ALA A 199 14.22 12.55 -13.98
CA ALA A 199 13.71 11.45 -13.17
C ALA A 199 12.52 10.71 -13.78
N LEU A 200 11.55 11.42 -14.34
CA LEU A 200 10.44 10.76 -15.04
C LEU A 200 10.89 10.11 -16.35
N TYR A 201 11.95 10.61 -16.98
CA TYR A 201 12.55 9.91 -18.12
C TYR A 201 12.97 8.49 -17.70
N TYR A 202 13.70 8.33 -16.60
CA TYR A 202 14.09 7.01 -16.11
C TYR A 202 12.89 6.16 -15.70
N ALA A 203 11.92 6.74 -14.98
CA ALA A 203 10.71 6.02 -14.57
C ALA A 203 9.91 5.47 -15.77
N MET A 204 9.82 6.24 -16.87
CA MET A 204 9.13 5.82 -18.09
C MET A 204 9.90 4.80 -18.94
N HIS A 205 11.16 4.51 -18.60
CA HIS A 205 11.93 3.43 -19.21
C HIS A 205 11.89 2.12 -18.42
N ILE A 206 11.16 2.08 -17.30
CA ILE A 206 10.92 0.85 -16.54
C ILE A 206 9.79 0.06 -17.19
N ASP A 207 10.11 -0.68 -18.26
CA ASP A 207 9.15 -1.41 -19.10
C ASP A 207 8.08 -2.23 -18.31
N PRO A 208 8.43 -2.98 -17.23
CA PRO A 208 7.44 -3.68 -16.42
C PRO A 208 6.43 -2.75 -15.72
N LEU A 209 6.85 -1.53 -15.36
CA LEU A 209 6.09 -0.53 -14.62
C LEU A 209 5.40 0.51 -15.51
N THR A 210 5.53 0.47 -16.83
CA THR A 210 4.94 1.49 -17.72
C THR A 210 3.72 0.98 -18.48
N THR A 211 2.69 1.82 -18.57
CA THR A 211 1.50 1.54 -19.38
C THR A 211 1.78 1.79 -20.86
N ALA A 212 0.80 1.52 -21.72
CA ALA A 212 0.90 1.90 -23.13
C ALA A 212 1.14 3.41 -23.31
N LEU A 213 0.41 4.25 -22.56
CA LEU A 213 0.59 5.70 -22.59
C LEU A 213 1.95 6.13 -22.02
N GLY A 214 2.39 5.48 -20.92
CA GLY A 214 3.71 5.74 -20.34
C GLY A 214 4.85 5.52 -21.32
N ARG A 215 4.76 4.49 -22.18
CA ARG A 215 5.75 4.23 -23.24
C ARG A 215 5.78 5.27 -24.36
N TYR A 216 4.69 6.01 -24.58
CA TYR A 216 4.65 7.08 -25.57
C TYR A 216 5.21 8.41 -25.04
N LEU A 217 5.18 8.64 -23.72
CA LEU A 217 5.63 9.89 -23.10
C LEU A 217 7.10 10.24 -23.43
N PRO A 218 8.05 9.28 -23.38
CA PRO A 218 9.42 9.47 -23.86
C PRO A 218 9.53 10.05 -25.26
N VAL A 219 8.65 9.67 -26.19
CA VAL A 219 8.67 10.11 -27.59
C VAL A 219 8.40 11.63 -27.72
N LEU A 220 7.74 12.24 -26.72
CA LEU A 220 7.43 13.67 -26.72
C LEU A 220 8.66 14.57 -26.44
N GLY A 221 9.80 13.99 -26.08
CA GLY A 221 11.06 14.71 -25.85
C GLY A 221 11.33 15.07 -24.39
N LEU A 222 12.61 15.31 -24.06
CA LEU A 222 13.08 15.53 -22.69
C LEU A 222 12.48 16.77 -22.05
N HIS A 223 12.15 17.81 -22.81
CA HIS A 223 11.54 19.01 -22.27
C HIS A 223 10.16 18.75 -21.65
N VAL A 224 9.36 17.88 -22.27
CA VAL A 224 8.03 17.51 -21.77
C VAL A 224 8.16 16.67 -20.50
N LEU A 225 9.05 15.66 -20.52
CA LEU A 225 9.32 14.84 -19.34
C LEU A 225 9.92 15.66 -18.20
N GLY A 226 10.82 16.60 -18.50
CA GLY A 226 11.43 17.49 -17.52
C GLY A 226 10.42 18.41 -16.86
N PHE A 227 9.48 18.98 -17.63
CA PHE A 227 8.34 19.70 -17.08
C PHE A 227 7.54 18.83 -16.09
N PHE A 228 7.21 17.59 -16.47
CA PHE A 228 6.48 16.70 -15.58
C PHE A 228 7.30 16.27 -14.35
N THR A 229 8.62 16.14 -14.46
CA THR A 229 9.52 15.89 -13.33
C THR A 229 9.43 17.03 -12.31
N ALA A 230 9.62 18.28 -12.77
CA ALA A 230 9.53 19.47 -11.94
C ALA A 230 8.11 19.66 -11.36
N ALA A 231 7.08 19.47 -12.19
CA ALA A 231 5.68 19.56 -11.76
C ALA A 231 5.34 18.52 -10.69
N THR A 232 5.87 17.30 -10.80
CA THR A 232 5.69 16.24 -9.78
C THR A 232 6.22 16.70 -8.43
N LEU A 233 7.46 17.18 -8.37
CA LEU A 233 8.04 17.67 -7.12
C LEU A 233 7.27 18.87 -6.57
N PHE A 234 6.89 19.81 -7.44
CA PHE A 234 6.08 20.96 -7.06
C PHE A 234 4.73 20.54 -6.46
N PHE A 235 4.04 19.56 -7.07
CA PHE A 235 2.76 19.07 -6.56
C PHE A 235 2.90 18.30 -5.23
N GLU A 236 3.96 17.51 -5.06
CA GLU A 236 4.22 16.80 -3.81
C GLU A 236 4.45 17.78 -2.64
N ILE A 237 5.01 18.96 -2.90
CA ILE A 237 5.19 20.01 -1.89
C ILE A 237 3.91 20.84 -1.70
N LEU A 238 3.37 21.38 -2.79
CA LEU A 238 2.26 22.33 -2.76
C LEU A 238 0.94 21.67 -2.37
N GLY A 239 0.64 20.49 -2.91
CA GLY A 239 -0.63 19.80 -2.71
C GLY A 239 -1.04 19.72 -1.23
N PRO A 240 -0.19 19.16 -0.35
CA PRO A 240 -0.47 19.13 1.08
C PRO A 240 -0.55 20.50 1.75
N ILE A 241 0.27 21.48 1.36
CA ILE A 241 0.23 22.83 1.97
C ILE A 241 -1.18 23.42 1.83
N LEU A 242 -1.77 23.26 0.65
CA LEU A 242 -3.13 23.73 0.37
C LEU A 242 -4.21 23.07 1.25
N LEU A 243 -3.98 21.85 1.78
CA LEU A 243 -4.92 21.19 2.71
C LEU A 243 -5.02 21.92 4.05
N PHE A 244 -3.95 22.59 4.48
CA PHE A 244 -3.86 23.25 5.79
C PHE A 244 -4.23 24.73 5.74
N LEU A 245 -4.39 25.30 4.55
CA LEU A 245 -4.77 26.71 4.38
C LEU A 245 -6.23 26.97 4.77
N PRO A 246 -6.54 28.17 5.30
CA PRO A 246 -7.84 28.51 5.86
C PRO A 246 -8.96 28.76 4.84
N SER A 247 -9.13 27.88 3.86
CA SER A 247 -10.07 28.08 2.76
C SER A 247 -10.62 26.78 2.20
N THR A 248 -11.94 26.62 2.27
CA THR A 248 -12.66 25.47 1.72
C THR A 248 -12.47 25.29 0.20
N PRO A 249 -12.55 26.36 -0.64
CA PRO A 249 -12.21 26.26 -2.05
C PRO A 249 -10.76 25.79 -2.28
N VAL A 250 -9.80 26.28 -1.49
CA VAL A 250 -8.39 25.88 -1.62
C VAL A 250 -8.18 24.41 -1.27
N ARG A 251 -8.87 23.91 -0.23
CA ARG A 251 -8.88 22.50 0.08
C ARG A 251 -9.48 21.65 -1.05
N LEU A 252 -10.57 22.10 -1.67
CA LEU A 252 -11.14 21.41 -2.82
C LEU A 252 -10.13 21.36 -4.00
N VAL A 253 -9.43 22.45 -4.27
CA VAL A 253 -8.35 22.48 -5.29
C VAL A 253 -7.27 21.47 -4.95
N SER A 254 -6.81 21.41 -3.69
CA SER A 254 -5.82 20.42 -3.24
C SER A 254 -6.29 18.98 -3.48
N VAL A 255 -7.53 18.66 -3.09
CA VAL A 255 -8.13 17.33 -3.30
C VAL A 255 -8.17 16.97 -4.78
N LEU A 256 -8.59 17.90 -5.63
CA LEU A 256 -8.63 17.69 -7.08
C LEU A 256 -7.23 17.52 -7.67
N LEU A 257 -6.25 18.31 -7.23
CA LEU A 257 -4.86 18.17 -7.65
C LEU A 257 -4.30 16.79 -7.29
N ILE A 258 -4.54 16.32 -6.06
CA ILE A 258 -4.12 14.99 -5.62
C ILE A 258 -4.78 13.90 -6.49
N ILE A 259 -6.09 13.99 -6.72
CA ILE A 259 -6.81 13.01 -7.55
C ILE A 259 -6.26 13.02 -8.98
N SER A 260 -6.11 14.19 -9.60
CA SER A 260 -5.58 14.33 -10.96
C SER A 260 -4.14 13.82 -11.09
N PHE A 261 -3.30 14.08 -10.10
CA PHE A 261 -1.93 13.58 -10.04
C PHE A 261 -1.88 12.04 -10.06
N HIS A 262 -2.69 11.39 -9.23
CA HIS A 262 -2.75 9.93 -9.19
C HIS A 262 -3.46 9.30 -10.39
N LEU A 263 -4.44 9.98 -11.00
CA LEU A 263 -4.99 9.56 -12.28
C LEU A 263 -3.93 9.61 -13.39
N GLY A 264 -3.06 10.63 -13.38
CA GLY A 264 -1.88 10.68 -14.26
C GLY A 264 -0.96 9.49 -14.05
N ILE A 265 -0.65 9.17 -12.78
CA ILE A 265 0.15 7.98 -12.43
C ILE A 265 -0.51 6.70 -12.94
N VAL A 266 -1.79 6.46 -12.71
CA VAL A 266 -2.49 5.26 -13.23
C VAL A 266 -2.46 5.21 -14.76
N ALA A 267 -2.56 6.37 -15.41
CA ALA A 267 -2.54 6.45 -16.86
C ALA A 267 -1.17 6.10 -17.45
N THR A 268 -0.05 6.45 -16.79
CA THR A 268 1.31 6.27 -17.33
C THR A 268 2.12 5.15 -16.69
N LEU A 269 1.85 4.85 -15.42
CA LEU A 269 2.54 3.86 -14.61
C LEU A 269 1.57 2.79 -14.11
N LYS A 270 2.09 1.58 -14.10
CA LYS A 270 1.44 0.37 -13.66
C LYS A 270 1.62 0.17 -12.15
N ILE A 271 1.22 1.19 -11.38
CA ILE A 271 1.24 1.18 -9.92
C ILE A 271 -0.16 1.58 -9.41
N PRO A 272 -1.21 0.87 -9.83
CA PRO A 272 -2.58 1.31 -9.60
C PRO A 272 -2.97 1.24 -8.12
N PHE A 273 -2.41 0.31 -7.36
CA PHE A 273 -2.79 0.11 -5.96
C PHE A 273 -2.48 1.34 -5.12
N PHE A 274 -1.22 1.80 -5.07
CA PHE A 274 -0.85 3.04 -4.39
C PHE A 274 -1.69 4.24 -4.85
N ALA A 275 -1.88 4.40 -6.16
CA ALA A 275 -2.63 5.52 -6.71
C ALA A 275 -4.11 5.51 -6.27
N PHE A 276 -4.79 4.35 -6.32
CA PHE A 276 -6.17 4.24 -5.87
C PHE A 276 -6.33 4.47 -4.36
N VAL A 277 -5.37 4.01 -3.55
CA VAL A 277 -5.36 4.29 -2.10
C VAL A 277 -5.23 5.78 -1.83
N CYS A 278 -4.38 6.48 -2.59
CA CYS A 278 -4.24 7.93 -2.48
C CYS A 278 -5.48 8.71 -2.94
N ILE A 279 -6.11 8.26 -4.02
CA ILE A 279 -7.39 8.82 -4.48
C ILE A 279 -8.46 8.62 -3.41
N ALA A 280 -8.57 7.42 -2.82
CA ALA A 280 -9.51 7.15 -1.74
C ALA A 280 -9.29 8.08 -0.53
N ALA A 281 -8.03 8.29 -0.13
CA ALA A 281 -7.67 9.23 0.93
C ALA A 281 -8.11 10.67 0.60
N ALA A 282 -7.87 11.12 -0.63
CA ALA A 282 -8.27 12.44 -1.10
C ALA A 282 -9.80 12.62 -1.15
N LEU A 283 -10.55 11.58 -1.55
CA LEU A 283 -12.01 11.58 -1.50
C LEU A 283 -12.53 11.76 -0.07
N GLY A 284 -11.85 11.17 0.92
CA GLY A 284 -12.13 11.38 2.35
C GLY A 284 -11.94 12.83 2.82
N LEU A 285 -11.23 13.65 2.05
CA LEU A 285 -10.96 15.06 2.32
C LEU A 285 -11.88 16.02 1.57
N LEU A 286 -12.83 15.55 0.75
CA LEU A 286 -13.80 16.42 0.10
C LEU A 286 -14.57 17.25 1.14
N PRO A 287 -14.60 18.60 1.02
CA PRO A 287 -15.22 19.45 2.04
C PRO A 287 -16.75 19.48 1.93
N PRO A 288 -17.47 19.98 2.95
CA PRO A 288 -18.94 20.06 2.93
C PRO A 288 -19.51 20.81 1.71
N ALA A 289 -18.82 21.87 1.24
CA ALA A 289 -19.25 22.65 0.08
C ALA A 289 -19.37 21.84 -1.22
N PHE A 290 -18.58 20.76 -1.37
CA PHE A 290 -18.65 19.87 -2.53
C PHE A 290 -20.02 19.19 -2.63
N TRP A 291 -20.60 18.81 -1.49
CA TRP A 291 -21.86 18.06 -1.44
C TRP A 291 -23.10 18.91 -1.76
N ASN A 292 -22.97 20.23 -1.80
CA ASN A 292 -24.05 21.15 -2.15
C ASN A 292 -24.31 21.22 -3.67
N TRP A 293 -23.47 20.59 -4.51
CA TRP A 293 -23.71 20.52 -5.95
C TRP A 293 -24.91 19.62 -6.28
N SER A 294 -25.59 19.91 -7.39
CA SER A 294 -26.83 19.22 -7.76
C SER A 294 -26.66 17.73 -8.03
N TRP A 295 -25.49 17.30 -8.51
CA TRP A 295 -25.20 15.90 -8.78
C TRP A 295 -24.71 15.16 -7.53
N THR A 296 -23.98 15.82 -6.62
CA THR A 296 -23.51 15.24 -5.37
C THR A 296 -24.64 15.08 -4.36
N SER A 297 -25.60 15.99 -4.33
CA SER A 297 -26.80 15.85 -3.51
C SER A 297 -27.69 14.69 -3.98
N LYS A 298 -27.81 14.49 -5.31
CA LYS A 298 -28.42 13.29 -5.88
C LYS A 298 -27.66 12.02 -5.51
N LEU A 299 -26.33 12.04 -5.58
CA LEU A 299 -25.49 10.92 -5.16
C LEU A 299 -25.70 10.58 -3.68
N ASP A 300 -25.72 11.60 -2.81
CA ASP A 300 -25.98 11.44 -1.38
C ASP A 300 -27.36 10.80 -1.15
N SER A 301 -28.41 11.31 -1.81
CA SER A 301 -29.76 10.74 -1.71
C SER A 301 -29.83 9.30 -2.24
N MET A 302 -29.15 9.00 -3.35
CA MET A 302 -29.12 7.66 -3.96
C MET A 302 -28.44 6.65 -3.05
N LEU A 303 -27.25 6.98 -2.55
CA LEU A 303 -26.49 6.10 -1.64
C LEU A 303 -27.23 5.93 -0.32
N SER A 304 -27.71 7.02 0.28
CA SER A 304 -28.49 6.97 1.53
C SER A 304 -29.74 6.12 1.38
N GLY A 305 -30.48 6.27 0.27
CA GLY A 305 -31.65 5.45 -0.03
C GLY A 305 -31.32 3.98 -0.27
N PHE A 306 -30.22 3.69 -0.96
CA PHE A 306 -29.74 2.31 -1.17
C PHE A 306 -29.43 1.63 0.17
N PHE A 307 -28.63 2.26 1.03
CA PHE A 307 -28.27 1.69 2.33
C PHE A 307 -29.46 1.58 3.27
N ALA A 308 -30.36 2.58 3.31
CA ALA A 308 -31.58 2.52 4.11
C ALA A 308 -32.48 1.34 3.72
N LYS A 309 -32.63 1.08 2.40
CA LYS A 309 -33.41 -0.06 1.88
C LYS A 309 -32.82 -1.42 2.27
N TRP A 310 -31.50 -1.54 2.33
CA TRP A 310 -30.84 -2.78 2.75
C TRP A 310 -30.81 -2.93 4.27
N ALA A 311 -30.60 -1.84 5.01
CA ALA A 311 -30.66 -1.83 6.47
C ALA A 311 -32.04 -2.30 6.98
N SER A 312 -33.13 -1.84 6.36
CA SER A 312 -34.49 -2.25 6.74
C SER A 312 -34.76 -3.74 6.54
N ARG A 313 -33.98 -4.44 5.71
CA ARG A 313 -34.09 -5.90 5.48
C ARG A 313 -33.36 -6.73 6.52
N LEU A 314 -32.36 -6.17 7.19
CA LEU A 314 -31.55 -6.86 8.19
C LEU A 314 -32.15 -6.78 9.61
N GLY A 315 -33.31 -6.11 9.76
CA GLY A 315 -33.93 -5.80 11.05
C GLY A 315 -33.35 -4.53 11.67
N GLU A 316 -34.00 -3.97 12.68
CA GLU A 316 -33.44 -2.84 13.43
C GLU A 316 -32.09 -3.27 14.04
N GLY A 317 -31.00 -2.68 13.54
CA GLY A 317 -29.68 -2.87 14.11
C GLY A 317 -29.69 -2.45 15.57
N VAL A 318 -29.07 -3.26 16.42
CA VAL A 318 -28.83 -2.91 17.83
C VAL A 318 -28.13 -1.56 17.84
N SER A 319 -28.77 -0.55 18.45
CA SER A 319 -28.12 0.75 18.65
C SER A 319 -26.79 0.52 19.35
N PRO A 320 -25.66 1.01 18.80
CA PRO A 320 -24.38 0.86 19.47
C PRO A 320 -24.50 1.46 20.89
N PRO A 321 -23.86 0.85 21.90
CA PRO A 321 -23.91 1.36 23.26
C PRO A 321 -23.47 2.83 23.26
N ALA A 322 -24.10 3.63 24.12
CA ALA A 322 -23.76 5.04 24.27
C ALA A 322 -22.25 5.19 24.54
N GLU A 323 -21.59 6.07 23.79
CA GLU A 323 -20.16 6.28 23.93
C GLU A 323 -19.83 6.74 25.36
N SER A 324 -18.94 6.01 26.02
CA SER A 324 -18.46 6.41 27.34
C SER A 324 -17.52 7.61 27.23
N GLY A 325 -17.46 8.45 28.28
CA GLY A 325 -16.50 9.57 28.32
C GLY A 325 -15.03 9.13 28.19
N LEU A 326 -14.71 7.91 28.65
CA LEU A 326 -13.40 7.30 28.48
C LEU A 326 -13.09 6.99 27.00
N GLN A 327 -14.05 6.40 26.27
CA GLN A 327 -13.90 6.11 24.85
C GLN A 327 -13.61 7.40 24.07
N ARG A 328 -14.40 8.46 24.30
CA ARG A 328 -14.20 9.75 23.64
C ARG A 328 -12.83 10.37 23.95
N LYS A 329 -12.32 10.19 25.19
CA LYS A 329 -10.97 10.65 25.57
C LYS A 329 -9.89 9.88 24.82
N LEU A 330 -9.99 8.55 24.79
CA LEU A 330 -9.04 7.68 24.09
C LEU A 330 -9.02 7.93 22.57
N GLU A 331 -10.19 8.14 21.97
CA GLU A 331 -10.33 8.48 20.54
C GLU A 331 -9.72 9.83 20.16
N ASN A 332 -9.45 10.71 21.13
CA ASN A 332 -8.77 11.99 20.88
C ASN A 332 -7.28 11.95 21.24
N THR A 333 -6.84 11.14 22.21
CA THR A 333 -5.43 11.10 22.64
C THR A 333 -4.59 10.07 21.88
N ILE A 334 -5.14 8.88 21.60
CA ILE A 334 -4.41 7.81 20.91
C ILE A 334 -3.95 8.26 19.51
N PRO A 335 -4.79 8.90 18.67
CA PRO A 335 -4.37 9.36 17.34
C PRO A 335 -3.16 10.28 17.38
N VAL A 336 -3.08 11.19 18.35
CA VAL A 336 -1.94 12.11 18.50
C VAL A 336 -0.68 11.35 18.87
N ALA A 337 -0.75 10.39 19.80
CA ALA A 337 0.40 9.56 20.16
C ALA A 337 0.90 8.74 18.95
N LEU A 338 -0.02 8.18 18.15
CA LEU A 338 0.32 7.44 16.92
C LEU A 338 0.97 8.36 15.88
N LEU A 339 0.45 9.57 15.71
CA LEU A 339 1.06 10.57 14.81
C LEU A 339 2.48 10.93 15.26
N LEU A 340 2.71 11.11 16.56
CA LEU A 340 4.05 11.37 17.09
C LEU A 340 5.01 10.20 16.84
N ILE A 341 4.56 8.95 17.01
CA ILE A 341 5.36 7.75 16.66
C ILE A 341 5.76 7.79 15.19
N ILE A 342 4.82 8.11 14.30
CA ILE A 342 5.07 8.25 12.85
C ILE A 342 6.10 9.35 12.59
N LEU A 343 5.92 10.55 13.15
CA LEU A 343 6.82 11.68 12.91
C LEU A 343 8.24 11.41 13.41
N ILE A 344 8.38 10.78 14.59
CA ILE A 344 9.69 10.39 15.13
C ILE A 344 10.35 9.33 14.23
N GLN A 345 9.58 8.33 13.77
CA GLN A 345 10.10 7.29 12.89
C GLN A 345 10.52 7.83 11.53
N LEU A 346 9.74 8.73 10.93
CA LEU A 346 10.07 9.38 9.67
C LEU A 346 11.32 10.23 9.79
N GLY A 347 11.46 11.01 10.88
CA GLY A 347 12.67 11.76 11.17
C GLY A 347 13.90 10.86 11.31
N ALA A 348 13.77 9.71 11.96
CA ALA A 348 14.84 8.74 12.10
C ALA A 348 15.20 8.03 10.77
N GLY A 349 14.21 7.78 9.91
CA GLY A 349 14.38 7.12 8.61
C GLY A 349 15.11 7.94 7.55
N THR A 350 15.31 9.25 7.77
CA THR A 350 16.18 10.09 6.93
C THR A 350 17.67 9.82 7.14
N LYS A 351 18.04 9.06 8.17
CA LYS A 351 19.42 8.66 8.47
C LYS A 351 19.59 7.18 8.13
N GLU A 352 20.65 6.81 7.40
CA GLU A 352 20.93 5.43 6.95
C GLU A 352 20.90 4.38 8.10
N SER A 353 21.19 4.82 9.33
CA SER A 353 21.05 3.99 10.52
C SER A 353 19.61 4.08 11.06
N ASN A 354 18.74 3.11 10.71
CA ASN A 354 17.43 2.97 11.35
C ASN A 354 17.63 2.53 12.83
N PRO A 355 17.52 3.44 13.81
CA PRO A 355 17.97 3.15 15.16
C PRO A 355 16.97 2.20 15.84
N GLN A 356 17.49 1.21 16.56
CA GLN A 356 16.67 0.29 17.36
C GLN A 356 16.22 0.98 18.65
N THR A 357 15.27 1.90 18.52
CA THR A 357 14.64 2.58 19.64
C THR A 357 13.31 1.91 20.01
N PRO A 358 12.81 2.08 21.25
CA PRO A 358 11.47 1.63 21.61
C PRO A 358 10.39 2.17 20.66
N VAL A 359 10.53 3.42 20.19
CA VAL A 359 9.59 4.05 19.26
C VAL A 359 9.60 3.36 17.89
N SER A 360 10.77 3.02 17.34
CA SER A 360 10.85 2.26 16.08
C SER A 360 10.38 0.82 16.24
N GLY A 361 10.52 0.23 17.42
CA GLY A 361 9.87 -1.03 17.81
C GLY A 361 8.34 -0.92 17.75
N LEU A 362 7.76 0.08 18.40
CA LEU A 362 6.31 0.32 18.40
C LEU A 362 5.79 0.61 16.99
N ALA A 363 6.48 1.44 16.21
CA ALA A 363 6.10 1.69 14.82
C ALA A 363 6.08 0.40 14.00
N ARG A 364 7.06 -0.50 14.19
CA ARG A 364 7.09 -1.80 13.54
C ARG A 364 5.97 -2.73 13.99
N VAL A 365 5.62 -2.74 15.27
CA VAL A 365 4.50 -3.55 15.80
C VAL A 365 3.17 -3.02 15.27
N LEU A 366 2.99 -1.71 15.20
CA LEU A 366 1.72 -1.10 14.78
C LEU A 366 1.59 -0.96 13.26
N GLY A 367 2.54 -1.45 12.45
CA GLY A 367 2.42 -1.24 11.00
C GLY A 367 2.63 0.22 10.57
N LEU A 368 3.34 1.03 11.35
CA LEU A 368 3.51 2.49 11.14
C LEU A 368 4.93 2.89 10.74
N ASN A 369 5.79 1.93 10.41
CA ASN A 369 7.12 2.20 9.87
C ASN A 369 7.03 2.65 8.40
N GLN A 370 6.90 3.96 8.18
CA GLN A 370 6.68 4.52 6.84
C GLN A 370 8.00 4.87 6.14
N TYR A 371 8.02 4.71 4.81
CA TYR A 371 9.07 5.19 3.92
C TYR A 371 8.46 5.46 2.54
N TRP A 372 8.55 6.70 2.05
CA TRP A 372 7.85 7.17 0.85
C TRP A 372 8.82 7.44 -0.32
N GLY A 373 9.77 6.55 -0.56
CA GLY A 373 10.90 6.80 -1.48
C GLY A 373 10.78 6.20 -2.88
N MET A 374 9.59 6.17 -3.49
CA MET A 374 9.43 5.62 -4.84
C MET A 374 10.20 6.50 -5.86
N PHE A 375 11.16 5.90 -6.57
CA PHE A 375 12.11 6.59 -7.45
C PHE A 375 13.03 7.58 -6.72
N SER A 376 13.33 7.33 -5.45
CA SER A 376 14.16 8.19 -4.60
C SER A 376 15.28 7.41 -3.89
N PRO A 377 16.43 8.05 -3.56
CA PRO A 377 16.80 9.41 -3.93
C PRO A 377 17.11 9.57 -5.43
N TYR A 378 17.49 8.46 -6.06
CA TYR A 378 17.73 8.35 -7.49
C TYR A 378 16.70 7.40 -8.11
N PRO A 379 16.11 7.72 -9.26
CA PRO A 379 15.29 6.78 -10.01
C PRO A 379 16.13 5.58 -10.47
N LEU A 380 15.50 4.43 -10.68
CA LEU A 380 16.18 3.28 -11.27
C LEU A 380 16.61 3.63 -12.70
N ASN A 381 17.91 3.57 -12.96
CA ASN A 381 18.48 3.75 -14.28
C ASN A 381 18.72 2.43 -15.02
N PHE A 382 18.23 1.30 -14.49
CA PHE A 382 18.30 0.01 -15.14
C PHE A 382 17.00 -0.77 -14.94
N VAL A 383 16.74 -1.65 -15.88
CA VAL A 383 15.61 -2.58 -15.88
C VAL A 383 16.15 -3.90 -16.33
N GLY A 384 15.82 -4.99 -15.66
CA GLY A 384 16.25 -6.31 -16.09
C GLY A 384 15.08 -7.25 -16.25
N TRP A 385 15.36 -8.38 -16.88
CA TRP A 385 14.51 -9.55 -16.82
C TRP A 385 15.30 -10.70 -16.19
N GLU A 386 14.57 -11.72 -15.81
CA GLU A 386 15.07 -12.88 -15.10
C GLU A 386 14.99 -14.10 -16.01
N SER A 387 15.90 -15.04 -15.84
CA SER A 387 15.77 -16.38 -16.43
C SER A 387 16.31 -17.43 -15.47
N ALA A 388 15.75 -18.63 -15.54
CA ALA A 388 16.26 -19.77 -14.81
C ALA A 388 16.44 -20.94 -15.78
N VAL A 389 17.64 -21.49 -15.82
CA VAL A 389 17.99 -22.64 -16.67
C VAL A 389 18.50 -23.77 -15.79
N ALA A 390 18.18 -25.00 -16.17
CA ALA A 390 18.54 -26.19 -15.41
C ALA A 390 19.06 -27.31 -16.31
N ARG A 391 19.86 -28.20 -15.72
CA ARG A 391 20.27 -29.47 -16.32
C ARG A 391 19.59 -30.61 -15.57
N THR A 392 18.92 -31.49 -16.31
CA THR A 392 18.21 -32.64 -15.75
C THR A 392 19.08 -33.89 -15.67
N ALA A 393 18.60 -34.94 -15.00
CA ALA A 393 19.29 -36.22 -14.85
C ALA A 393 19.56 -36.92 -16.21
N SER A 394 18.68 -36.73 -17.19
CA SER A 394 18.90 -37.18 -18.57
C SER A 394 19.97 -36.38 -19.33
N GLY A 395 20.53 -35.33 -18.72
CA GLY A 395 21.53 -34.45 -19.31
C GLY A 395 20.96 -33.32 -20.18
N LYS A 396 19.64 -33.19 -20.28
CA LYS A 396 18.99 -32.12 -21.08
C LYS A 396 19.12 -30.77 -20.37
N SER A 397 19.25 -29.71 -21.17
CA SER A 397 19.11 -28.34 -20.70
C SER A 397 17.65 -27.91 -20.83
N VAL A 398 17.03 -27.47 -19.74
CA VAL A 398 15.64 -27.03 -19.69
C VAL A 398 15.55 -25.62 -19.12
N THR A 399 14.52 -24.88 -19.52
CA THR A 399 14.24 -23.54 -19.00
C THR A 399 13.16 -23.65 -17.93
N LEU A 400 13.49 -23.25 -16.70
CA LEU A 400 12.56 -23.24 -15.57
C LEU A 400 11.77 -21.93 -15.44
N LEU A 401 12.30 -20.85 -16.00
CA LEU A 401 11.65 -19.54 -16.07
C LEU A 401 12.07 -18.88 -17.38
N GLU A 402 11.11 -18.68 -18.28
CA GLU A 402 11.35 -17.93 -19.50
C GLU A 402 11.24 -16.42 -19.27
N LYS A 403 11.93 -15.65 -20.12
CA LYS A 403 11.83 -14.20 -20.13
C LYS A 403 10.38 -13.79 -20.36
N GLY A 404 9.82 -13.01 -19.44
CA GLY A 404 8.48 -12.44 -19.62
C GLY A 404 7.33 -13.37 -19.24
N GLU A 405 7.60 -14.62 -18.86
CA GLU A 405 6.57 -15.64 -18.58
C GLU A 405 5.62 -15.18 -17.46
N ARG A 406 6.17 -14.55 -16.42
CA ARG A 406 5.42 -14.05 -15.25
C ARG A 406 5.41 -12.52 -15.13
N ASP A 407 5.73 -11.82 -16.22
CA ASP A 407 5.75 -10.35 -16.29
C ASP A 407 4.40 -9.75 -16.75
N SER A 408 3.41 -10.62 -17.00
CA SER A 408 2.08 -10.20 -17.45
C SER A 408 1.23 -9.64 -16.31
N TRP A 409 0.37 -8.66 -16.61
CA TRP A 409 -0.53 -8.06 -15.61
C TRP A 409 -1.64 -8.99 -15.12
N SER A 410 -1.95 -10.05 -15.88
CA SER A 410 -2.74 -11.18 -15.38
C SER A 410 -2.12 -11.80 -14.13
N GLU A 411 -0.80 -11.68 -13.97
CA GLU A 411 -0.01 -12.17 -12.85
C GLU A 411 0.60 -11.03 -12.02
N ALA A 412 -0.12 -9.91 -11.82
CA ALA A 412 0.42 -8.70 -11.20
C ALA A 412 1.24 -8.92 -9.91
N ARG A 413 0.95 -9.96 -9.11
CA ARG A 413 1.75 -10.33 -7.92
C ARG A 413 3.12 -10.86 -8.24
N TRP A 414 3.23 -11.71 -9.25
CA TRP A 414 4.53 -12.15 -9.75
C TRP A 414 5.31 -10.97 -10.32
N ALA A 415 4.66 -10.08 -11.08
CA ALA A 415 5.32 -8.87 -11.55
C ALA A 415 5.88 -8.00 -10.40
N TYR A 416 5.10 -7.77 -9.33
CA TYR A 416 5.63 -7.08 -8.13
C TYR A 416 6.77 -7.84 -7.47
N PHE A 417 6.65 -9.17 -7.37
CA PHE A 417 7.69 -10.03 -6.80
C PHE A 417 9.00 -9.90 -7.58
N HIS A 418 8.99 -10.02 -8.91
CA HIS A 418 10.16 -9.93 -9.78
C HIS A 418 10.79 -8.53 -9.75
N VAL A 419 9.98 -7.48 -9.88
CA VAL A 419 10.46 -6.09 -9.76
C VAL A 419 11.10 -5.85 -8.39
N SER A 420 10.54 -6.44 -7.33
CA SER A 420 11.04 -6.32 -5.96
C SER A 420 12.18 -7.28 -5.64
N LEU A 421 12.40 -8.35 -6.39
CA LEU A 421 13.48 -9.30 -6.17
C LEU A 421 14.79 -8.61 -6.57
N GLY A 422 14.85 -8.12 -7.80
CA GLY A 422 15.96 -7.34 -8.33
C GLY A 422 17.32 -8.05 -8.20
N LYS A 423 18.41 -7.29 -8.24
CA LYS A 423 19.77 -7.82 -8.27
C LYS A 423 20.35 -8.22 -6.90
N ASP A 424 19.91 -7.56 -5.82
CA ASP A 424 20.63 -7.57 -4.53
C ASP A 424 19.95 -8.41 -3.43
N ARG A 425 19.31 -9.53 -3.82
CA ARG A 425 18.55 -10.42 -2.90
C ARG A 425 18.88 -11.90 -3.08
N PRO A 426 20.14 -12.33 -2.81
CA PRO A 426 20.57 -13.70 -3.08
C PRO A 426 19.76 -14.76 -2.32
N ARG A 427 19.31 -14.47 -1.09
CA ARG A 427 18.51 -15.41 -0.29
C ARG A 427 17.11 -15.59 -0.86
N GLU A 428 16.45 -14.51 -1.28
CA GLU A 428 15.13 -14.59 -1.90
C GLU A 428 15.20 -15.21 -3.30
N VAL A 429 16.29 -14.99 -4.03
CA VAL A 429 16.59 -15.67 -5.30
C VAL A 429 16.75 -17.18 -5.08
N GLU A 430 17.51 -17.59 -4.06
CA GLU A 430 17.68 -19.01 -3.71
C GLU A 430 16.33 -19.67 -3.39
N LEU A 431 15.51 -19.02 -2.58
CA LEU A 431 14.15 -19.49 -2.26
C LEU A 431 13.28 -19.63 -3.51
N TYR A 432 13.36 -18.67 -4.42
CA TYR A 432 12.59 -18.71 -5.65
C TYR A 432 13.07 -19.78 -6.63
N LEU A 433 14.40 -19.94 -6.80
CA LEU A 433 14.97 -20.98 -7.63
C LEU A 433 14.61 -22.38 -7.10
N ASN A 434 14.66 -22.58 -5.79
CA ASN A 434 14.21 -23.82 -5.16
C ASN A 434 12.73 -24.12 -5.44
N TYR A 435 11.88 -23.10 -5.41
CA TYR A 435 10.47 -23.24 -5.79
C TYR A 435 10.30 -23.69 -7.24
N LEU A 436 11.01 -23.06 -8.19
CA LEU A 436 10.97 -23.44 -9.61
C LEU A 436 11.44 -24.88 -9.85
N VAL A 437 12.49 -25.30 -9.14
CA VAL A 437 12.98 -26.69 -9.23
C VAL A 437 11.97 -27.68 -8.65
N GLN A 438 11.32 -27.35 -7.53
CA GLN A 438 10.24 -28.18 -6.97
C GLN A 438 9.01 -28.25 -7.87
N GLU A 439 8.68 -27.16 -8.56
CA GLU A 439 7.62 -27.12 -9.57
C GLU A 439 7.93 -28.08 -10.71
N TRP A 440 9.12 -27.99 -11.30
CA TRP A 440 9.58 -28.91 -12.35
C TRP A 440 9.53 -30.37 -11.92
N GLN A 441 10.08 -30.70 -10.74
CA GLN A 441 10.13 -32.09 -10.27
C GLN A 441 8.74 -32.69 -10.00
N ARG A 442 7.74 -31.87 -9.65
CA ARG A 442 6.36 -32.36 -9.50
C ARG A 442 5.73 -32.70 -10.86
N GLU A 443 6.07 -31.96 -11.90
CA GLU A 443 5.54 -32.16 -13.24
C GLU A 443 6.31 -33.24 -14.02
N HIS A 444 7.61 -33.39 -13.73
CA HIS A 444 8.54 -34.30 -14.41
C HIS A 444 9.31 -35.16 -13.39
N PRO A 445 8.64 -36.02 -12.60
CA PRO A 445 9.29 -36.86 -11.59
C PRO A 445 10.32 -37.84 -12.19
N GLU A 446 10.22 -38.15 -13.47
CA GLU A 446 11.11 -39.04 -14.21
C GLU A 446 12.42 -38.39 -14.70
N ASP A 447 12.52 -37.06 -14.72
CA ASP A 447 13.72 -36.34 -15.19
C ASP A 447 14.04 -35.15 -14.26
N PRO A 448 14.50 -35.42 -13.03
CA PRO A 448 14.72 -34.41 -12.01
C PRO A 448 15.87 -33.46 -12.37
N VAL A 449 15.84 -32.27 -11.79
CA VAL A 449 16.88 -31.25 -11.97
C VAL A 449 18.07 -31.57 -11.07
N ILE A 450 19.28 -31.62 -11.66
CA ILE A 450 20.55 -31.82 -10.95
C ILE A 450 21.22 -30.48 -10.65
N VAL A 451 21.20 -29.56 -11.61
CA VAL A 451 21.82 -28.23 -11.45
C VAL A 451 20.87 -27.18 -12.00
N ALA A 452 20.69 -26.09 -11.26
CA ALA A 452 19.90 -24.95 -11.69
C ALA A 452 20.67 -23.64 -11.50
N GLN A 453 20.50 -22.73 -12.45
CA GLN A 453 21.12 -21.42 -12.44
C GLN A 453 20.06 -20.36 -12.62
N TYR A 454 20.13 -19.33 -11.79
CA TYR A 454 19.28 -18.14 -11.90
C TYR A 454 20.12 -16.96 -12.40
N ARG A 455 19.62 -16.31 -13.45
CA ARG A 455 20.29 -15.21 -14.14
C ARG A 455 19.41 -13.98 -14.17
N TYR A 456 20.03 -12.83 -13.90
CA TYR A 456 19.42 -11.53 -14.05
C TYR A 456 20.12 -10.78 -15.19
N HIS A 457 19.32 -10.18 -16.06
CA HIS A 457 19.78 -9.55 -17.28
C HIS A 457 19.49 -8.04 -17.23
N PRO A 458 20.31 -7.22 -16.53
CA PRO A 458 20.13 -5.77 -16.48
C PRO A 458 20.33 -5.11 -17.84
N LYS A 459 19.47 -4.16 -18.14
CA LYS A 459 19.54 -3.23 -19.27
C LYS A 459 19.53 -1.81 -18.72
N PHE A 460 20.64 -1.10 -18.91
CA PHE A 460 20.81 0.25 -18.40
C PHE A 460 20.22 1.30 -19.35
N SER A 461 19.44 2.21 -18.78
CA SER A 461 19.00 3.46 -19.41
C SER A 461 20.05 4.54 -19.15
N GLN A 462 20.53 5.18 -20.21
CA GLN A 462 21.40 6.35 -20.12
C GLN A 462 20.57 7.62 -20.25
N PRO A 463 21.11 8.79 -19.86
CA PRO A 463 20.55 10.06 -20.32
C PRO A 463 20.48 10.10 -21.87
N ASP A 464 19.55 10.87 -22.43
CA ASP A 464 19.34 11.08 -23.87
C ASP A 464 18.79 9.91 -24.70
N TYR A 465 17.89 9.09 -24.14
CA TYR A 465 17.23 7.95 -24.84
C TYR A 465 18.17 6.82 -25.27
N LEU A 466 19.42 6.82 -24.81
CA LEU A 466 20.37 5.78 -25.14
C LEU A 466 20.18 4.56 -24.22
N LEU A 467 20.04 3.39 -24.83
CA LEU A 467 19.98 2.11 -24.11
C LEU A 467 21.33 1.40 -24.27
N ARG A 468 21.90 0.92 -23.16
CA ARG A 468 23.03 -0.01 -23.24
C ARG A 468 22.53 -1.42 -23.57
N PRO A 469 23.35 -2.26 -24.24
CA PRO A 469 23.09 -3.69 -24.34
C PRO A 469 22.82 -4.29 -22.96
N ALA A 470 22.00 -5.33 -22.92
CA ALA A 470 21.82 -6.07 -21.68
C ALA A 470 23.13 -6.76 -21.29
N GLU A 471 23.47 -6.68 -20.01
CA GLU A 471 24.59 -7.43 -19.42
C GLU A 471 24.00 -8.66 -18.73
N ASP A 472 24.66 -9.82 -18.84
CA ASP A 472 24.23 -11.04 -18.16
C ASP A 472 24.93 -11.15 -16.82
N GLN A 473 24.17 -11.30 -15.74
CA GLN A 473 24.72 -11.57 -14.42
C GLN A 473 24.09 -12.81 -13.78
N VAL A 474 24.94 -13.74 -13.35
CA VAL A 474 24.51 -14.89 -12.55
C VAL A 474 24.40 -14.44 -11.10
N LEU A 475 23.20 -14.52 -10.52
CA LEU A 475 22.93 -14.10 -9.14
C LEU A 475 22.79 -15.27 -8.16
N GLY A 476 22.70 -16.49 -8.68
CA GLY A 476 22.73 -17.71 -7.89
C GLY A 476 23.05 -18.92 -8.75
N GLU A 477 23.98 -19.74 -8.28
CA GLU A 477 24.21 -21.10 -8.78
C GLU A 477 23.80 -22.06 -7.67
N TYR A 478 22.87 -22.96 -7.97
CA TYR A 478 22.42 -23.96 -7.02
C TYR A 478 22.69 -25.35 -7.58
N HIS A 479 23.43 -26.14 -6.78
CA HIS A 479 23.75 -27.52 -7.08
C HIS A 479 22.87 -28.40 -6.20
N ILE A 480 21.97 -29.18 -6.81
CA ILE A 480 21.37 -30.30 -6.09
C ILE A 480 22.38 -31.43 -6.20
N VAL A 481 23.15 -31.61 -5.13
CA VAL A 481 23.88 -32.85 -4.91
C VAL A 481 22.84 -33.85 -4.43
N GLU A 482 22.41 -34.77 -5.30
CA GLU A 482 21.78 -36.00 -4.81
C GLU A 482 22.72 -36.60 -3.76
N SER A 483 22.23 -36.77 -2.53
CA SER A 483 22.97 -37.55 -1.56
C SER A 483 23.15 -38.95 -2.16
N GLU A 484 24.40 -39.33 -2.39
CA GLU A 484 24.74 -40.74 -2.46
C GLU A 484 24.13 -41.44 -1.24
N ASN A 485 23.49 -42.58 -1.51
CA ASN A 485 23.00 -43.61 -0.59
C ASN A 485 21.53 -43.54 -0.15
N GLY A 486 20.71 -44.18 -0.98
CA GLY A 486 19.46 -44.84 -0.58
C GLY A 486 19.33 -46.21 -1.27
N GLY A 487 20.42 -46.98 -1.33
CA GLY A 487 20.45 -48.33 -1.87
C GLY A 487 21.53 -49.18 -1.20
N MET A 488 21.18 -49.79 -0.06
CA MET A 488 21.47 -51.19 0.28
C MET A 488 20.92 -51.51 1.69
N ASP A 489 20.20 -52.64 1.73
CA ASP A 489 19.59 -53.40 2.83
C ASP A 489 18.23 -52.98 3.42
#